data_AF-A0A509JHC5-F1
#
_entry.id   AF-A0A509JHC5-F1
#
_cell.length_a   1.000
_cell.length_b   1.000
_cell.length_c   1.000
_cell.angle_alpha   90.00
_cell.angle_beta   90.00
_cell.angle_gamma   90.00
#
_symmetry.space_group_name_H-M   'P 1'
#
loop_
_entity.id
_entity.type
_entity.pdbx_description
1 polymer ?
#
loop_
_entity_poly.entity_id
_entity_poly.type
_entity_poly.pdbx_seq_one_letter_code
_entity_poly.pdbx_strand_id
1 'polypeptide(L)'
;MELSKKQRGILKSNVLVLSWFYGQVKNNSPWDYKQQGAQYEAFGNFNYGATGAAAGLSEQILLRAAGAAQTLAGTSDKDFGAWWAGTPYGDDPVDQIWIKAGIDYAKSKGY
;
A
#
# COMPACT_ATOMS: atom_id res chain seq x y z
N MET A 1 -21.43 21.48 9.05
CA MET A 1 -20.10 22.06 9.31
C MET A 1 -19.40 22.23 7.98
N GLU A 2 -19.11 23.47 7.55
CA GLU A 2 -18.48 23.74 6.24
C GLU A 2 -16.95 23.78 6.40
N LEU A 3 -16.21 23.19 5.46
CA LEU A 3 -14.75 23.12 5.50
C LEU A 3 -14.10 24.47 5.15
N SER A 4 -13.07 24.86 5.89
CA SER A 4 -12.28 26.05 5.60
C SER A 4 -11.53 25.93 4.27
N LYS A 5 -11.11 27.06 3.69
CA LYS A 5 -10.31 27.08 2.45
C LYS A 5 -9.01 26.28 2.58
N LYS A 6 -8.36 26.32 3.76
CA LYS A 6 -7.16 25.53 4.08
C LYS A 6 -7.46 24.03 4.11
N GLN A 7 -8.54 23.63 4.78
CA GLN A 7 -8.98 22.22 4.82
C GLN A 7 -9.32 21.70 3.42
N ARG A 8 -10.02 22.48 2.60
CA ARG A 8 -10.29 22.15 1.19
C ARG A 8 -9.01 22.01 0.36
N GLY A 9 -8.02 22.86 0.58
CA GLY A 9 -6.71 22.79 -0.10
C GLY A 9 -5.94 21.50 0.25
N ILE A 10 -5.86 21.16 1.54
CA ILE A 10 -5.21 19.93 2.01
C ILE A 10 -5.91 18.70 1.44
N LEU A 11 -7.24 18.65 1.48
CA LEU A 11 -8.01 17.53 0.91
C LEU A 11 -7.76 17.36 -0.59
N LYS A 12 -7.74 18.46 -1.37
CA LYS A 12 -7.42 18.41 -2.81
C LYS A 12 -6.01 17.88 -3.06
N SER A 13 -5.03 18.32 -2.27
CA SER A 13 -3.65 17.84 -2.36
C SER A 13 -3.55 16.34 -2.04
N ASN A 14 -4.20 15.89 -0.96
CA ASN A 14 -4.21 14.48 -0.56
C ASN A 14 -4.86 13.61 -1.62
N VAL A 15 -5.99 14.02 -2.20
CA VAL A 15 -6.63 13.27 -3.30
C VAL A 15 -5.69 13.15 -4.50
N LEU A 16 -4.99 14.22 -4.88
CA LEU A 16 -4.03 14.16 -5.98
C LEU A 16 -2.88 13.19 -5.68
N VAL A 17 -2.32 13.24 -4.47
CA VAL A 17 -1.24 12.33 -4.04
C VAL A 17 -1.72 10.87 -4.04
N LEU A 18 -2.92 10.60 -3.53
CA LEU A 18 -3.49 9.25 -3.48
C LEU A 18 -3.82 8.72 -4.89
N SER A 19 -4.39 9.55 -5.76
CA SER A 19 -4.63 9.17 -7.16
C SER A 19 -3.33 8.88 -7.90
N TRP A 20 -2.31 9.71 -7.70
CA TRP A 20 -0.99 9.47 -8.27
C TRP A 20 -0.36 8.17 -7.73
N PHE A 21 -0.37 7.97 -6.42
CA PHE A 21 0.16 6.78 -5.76
C PHE A 21 -0.52 5.51 -6.28
N TYR A 22 -1.85 5.49 -6.32
CA TYR A 22 -2.62 4.38 -6.90
C TYR A 22 -2.21 4.11 -8.36
N GLY A 23 -2.00 5.16 -9.14
CA GLY A 23 -1.50 5.07 -10.52
C GLY A 23 -0.10 4.47 -10.64
N GLN A 24 0.72 4.53 -9.59
CA GLN A 24 2.04 3.89 -9.58
C GLN A 24 1.97 2.40 -9.24
N VAL A 25 1.13 2.02 -8.26
CA VAL A 25 1.19 0.71 -7.58
C VAL A 25 0.23 -0.35 -8.13
N LYS A 26 -0.82 0.04 -8.86
CA LYS A 26 -1.79 -0.93 -9.39
C LYS A 26 -1.13 -1.88 -10.42
N ASN A 27 -1.74 -3.04 -10.66
CA ASN A 27 -1.28 -4.01 -11.66
C ASN A 27 -0.98 -3.36 -13.03
N ASN A 28 0.09 -3.80 -13.71
CA ASN A 28 0.59 -3.26 -14.99
C ASN A 28 0.89 -1.75 -14.95
N SER A 29 1.49 -1.27 -13.87
CA SER A 29 1.85 0.14 -13.69
C SER A 29 3.34 0.29 -13.37
N PRO A 30 3.90 1.52 -13.29
CA PRO A 30 5.34 1.72 -13.19
C PRO A 30 6.04 0.97 -12.05
N TRP A 31 5.34 0.72 -10.93
CA TRP A 31 5.90 0.02 -9.76
C TRP A 31 5.41 -1.43 -9.63
N ASP A 32 4.83 -1.99 -10.67
CA ASP A 32 4.60 -3.44 -10.78
C ASP A 32 5.92 -4.15 -11.17
N TYR A 33 6.87 -4.17 -10.24
CA TYR A 33 8.22 -4.68 -10.51
C TYR A 33 8.24 -6.19 -10.77
N LYS A 34 7.21 -6.93 -10.35
CA LYS A 34 7.08 -8.38 -10.63
C LYS A 34 7.04 -8.66 -12.13
N GLN A 35 6.58 -7.70 -12.96
CA GLN A 35 6.63 -7.79 -14.43
C GLN A 35 8.07 -7.85 -14.99
N GLN A 36 9.05 -7.33 -14.25
CA GLN A 36 10.47 -7.40 -14.61
C GLN A 36 11.13 -8.69 -14.12
N GLY A 37 10.48 -9.40 -13.19
CA GLY A 37 10.93 -10.67 -12.63
C GLY A 37 10.39 -10.90 -11.22
N ALA A 38 10.05 -12.16 -10.90
CA ALA A 38 9.52 -12.55 -9.60
C ALA A 38 10.46 -12.19 -8.42
N GLN A 39 11.78 -12.13 -8.67
CA GLN A 39 12.77 -11.73 -7.67
C GLN A 39 12.57 -10.30 -7.12
N TYR A 40 11.77 -9.46 -7.79
CA TYR A 40 11.50 -8.09 -7.37
C TYR A 40 10.21 -7.94 -6.54
N GLU A 41 9.53 -9.04 -6.22
CA GLU A 41 8.32 -9.05 -5.36
C GLU A 41 8.57 -8.37 -4.01
N ALA A 42 9.61 -8.81 -3.29
CA ALA A 42 10.01 -8.23 -2.01
C ALA A 42 10.30 -6.71 -2.12
N PHE A 43 11.00 -6.31 -3.18
CA PHE A 43 11.30 -4.90 -3.43
C PHE A 43 10.03 -4.08 -3.71
N GLY A 44 9.10 -4.62 -4.48
CA GLY A 44 7.82 -3.97 -4.76
C GLY A 44 6.98 -3.76 -3.51
N ASN A 45 6.90 -4.78 -2.66
CA ASN A 45 6.19 -4.70 -1.37
C ASN A 45 6.85 -3.70 -0.42
N PHE A 46 8.18 -3.69 -0.36
CA PHE A 46 8.93 -2.66 0.38
C PHE A 46 8.65 -1.25 -0.16
N ASN A 47 8.74 -1.05 -1.46
CA ASN A 47 8.51 0.26 -2.09
C ASN A 47 7.07 0.75 -1.86
N TYR A 48 6.08 -0.15 -1.97
CA TYR A 48 4.68 0.14 -1.67
C TYR A 48 4.50 0.64 -0.23
N GLY A 49 5.07 -0.07 0.75
CA GLY A 49 5.01 0.32 2.16
C GLY A 49 5.69 1.68 2.41
N ALA A 50 6.90 1.88 1.90
CA ALA A 50 7.67 3.10 2.11
C ALA A 50 7.01 4.34 1.47
N THR A 51 6.63 4.23 0.21
CA THR A 51 6.04 5.36 -0.52
C THR A 51 4.60 5.63 -0.10
N GLY A 52 3.84 4.61 0.30
CA GLY A 52 2.50 4.76 0.86
C GLY A 52 2.53 5.48 2.22
N ALA A 53 3.45 5.10 3.10
CA ALA A 53 3.65 5.80 4.37
C ALA A 53 4.08 7.26 4.15
N ALA A 54 5.03 7.49 3.22
CA ALA A 54 5.44 8.84 2.83
C ALA A 54 4.31 9.68 2.20
N ALA A 55 3.32 9.03 1.57
CA ALA A 55 2.11 9.66 1.07
C ALA A 55 1.05 9.93 2.16
N GLY A 56 1.35 9.59 3.43
CA GLY A 56 0.47 9.82 4.57
C GLY A 56 -0.59 8.74 4.79
N LEU A 57 -0.47 7.56 4.15
CA LEU A 57 -1.34 6.43 4.41
C LEU A 57 -0.93 5.71 5.70
N SER A 58 -1.92 5.33 6.51
CA SER A 58 -1.65 4.55 7.71
C SER A 58 -1.26 3.11 7.35
N GLU A 59 -0.46 2.51 8.23
CA GLU A 59 -0.06 1.09 8.12
C GLU A 59 -1.26 0.16 7.92
N GLN A 60 -2.35 0.38 8.66
CA GLN A 60 -3.58 -0.41 8.52
C GLN A 60 -4.22 -0.29 7.14
N ILE A 61 -4.19 0.89 6.52
CA ILE A 61 -4.72 1.06 5.16
C ILE A 61 -3.84 0.31 4.17
N LEU A 62 -2.52 0.44 4.28
CA LEU A 62 -1.57 -0.20 3.37
C LEU A 62 -1.67 -1.72 3.43
N LEU A 63 -1.62 -2.30 4.63
CA LEU A 63 -1.65 -3.75 4.81
C LEU A 63 -2.97 -4.38 4.34
N ARG A 64 -4.11 -3.70 4.56
CA ARG A 64 -5.42 -4.19 4.11
C ARG A 64 -5.61 -4.01 2.60
N ALA A 65 -5.11 -2.92 2.03
CA ALA A 65 -5.19 -2.69 0.58
C ALA A 65 -4.34 -3.71 -0.20
N ALA A 66 -3.18 -4.12 0.33
CA ALA A 66 -2.39 -5.22 -0.23
C ALA A 66 -3.18 -6.54 -0.24
N GLY A 67 -3.74 -6.94 0.91
CA GLY A 67 -4.56 -8.15 0.97
C GLY A 67 -5.82 -8.10 0.11
N ALA A 68 -6.44 -6.93 -0.04
CA ALA A 68 -7.54 -6.73 -0.99
C ALA A 68 -7.07 -6.92 -2.44
N ALA A 69 -5.90 -6.40 -2.80
CA ALA A 69 -5.31 -6.59 -4.12
C ALA A 69 -4.98 -8.06 -4.40
N GLN A 70 -4.41 -8.78 -3.44
CA GLN A 70 -4.11 -10.22 -3.58
C GLN A 70 -5.40 -11.05 -3.70
N THR A 71 -6.44 -10.70 -2.95
CA THR A 71 -7.78 -11.31 -3.09
C THR A 71 -8.33 -11.09 -4.50
N LEU A 72 -8.27 -9.86 -5.02
CA LEU A 72 -8.76 -9.52 -6.36
C LEU A 72 -7.93 -10.18 -7.48
N ALA A 73 -6.64 -10.41 -7.24
CA ALA A 73 -5.77 -11.14 -8.16
C ALA A 73 -6.05 -12.66 -8.17
N GLY A 74 -6.83 -13.18 -7.21
CA GLY A 74 -7.14 -14.60 -7.10
C GLY A 74 -5.98 -15.46 -6.60
N THR A 75 -4.98 -14.85 -5.96
CA THR A 75 -3.76 -15.51 -5.47
C THR A 75 -3.68 -15.55 -3.94
N SER A 76 -4.77 -15.22 -3.25
CA SER A 76 -4.86 -15.32 -1.79
C SER A 76 -5.16 -16.75 -1.37
N ASP A 77 -4.46 -17.25 -0.35
CA ASP A 77 -4.78 -18.51 0.32
C ASP A 77 -5.90 -18.27 1.35
N LYS A 78 -6.83 -19.22 1.49
CA LYS A 78 -7.90 -19.19 2.50
C LYS A 78 -7.36 -18.97 3.92
N ASP A 79 -6.14 -19.44 4.21
CA ASP A 79 -5.51 -19.37 5.53
C ASP A 79 -4.94 -17.97 5.82
N PHE A 80 -4.82 -17.10 4.80
CA PHE A 80 -4.42 -15.70 4.98
C PHE A 80 -5.59 -14.83 5.48
N GLY A 81 -6.81 -15.36 5.48
CA GLY A 81 -8.00 -14.64 5.91
C GLY A 81 -8.50 -13.66 4.85
N ALA A 82 -9.05 -12.52 5.29
CA ALA A 82 -9.65 -11.54 4.39
C ALA A 82 -9.21 -10.12 4.77
N TRP A 83 -9.25 -9.19 3.81
CA TRP A 83 -8.80 -7.81 4.01
C TRP A 83 -9.59 -7.02 5.05
N TRP A 84 -10.80 -7.45 5.40
CA TRP A 84 -11.62 -6.91 6.50
C TRP A 84 -11.43 -7.65 7.85
N ALA A 85 -10.66 -8.75 7.88
CA ALA A 85 -10.45 -9.57 9.07
C ALA A 85 -9.19 -9.15 9.85
N GLY A 86 -8.62 -10.08 10.63
CA GLY A 86 -7.33 -9.93 11.31
C GLY A 86 -6.14 -10.13 10.38
N THR A 87 -4.92 -9.88 10.88
CA THR A 87 -3.67 -10.14 10.17
C THR A 87 -3.57 -11.61 9.73
N PRO A 88 -3.09 -11.92 8.51
CA PRO A 88 -2.40 -11.05 7.56
C PRO A 88 -3.33 -10.32 6.55
N TYR A 89 -4.62 -10.19 6.86
CA TYR A 89 -5.59 -9.45 6.04
C TYR A 89 -5.79 -10.01 4.62
N GLY A 90 -5.61 -11.32 4.41
CA GLY A 90 -5.74 -11.94 3.09
C GLY A 90 -4.54 -11.75 2.17
N ASP A 91 -3.44 -11.19 2.68
CA ASP A 91 -2.16 -11.01 1.98
C ASP A 91 -1.17 -12.12 2.40
N ASP A 92 -0.18 -12.40 1.56
CA ASP A 92 0.92 -13.29 1.92
C ASP A 92 1.67 -12.75 3.16
N PRO A 93 1.88 -13.54 4.22
CA PRO A 93 2.63 -13.10 5.40
C PRO A 93 4.04 -12.57 5.10
N VAL A 94 4.72 -13.07 4.06
CA VAL A 94 6.03 -12.58 3.61
C VAL A 94 5.90 -11.21 2.97
N ASP A 95 4.88 -10.99 2.15
CA ASP A 95 4.59 -9.69 1.54
C ASP A 95 4.33 -8.64 2.63
N GLN A 96 3.55 -8.98 3.65
CA GLN A 96 3.29 -8.13 4.82
C GLN A 96 4.57 -7.73 5.58
N ILE A 97 5.56 -8.61 5.67
CA ILE A 97 6.86 -8.30 6.30
C ILE A 97 7.58 -7.21 5.51
N TRP A 98 7.63 -7.32 4.18
CA TRP A 98 8.28 -6.33 3.33
C TRP A 98 7.55 -4.99 3.31
N ILE A 99 6.21 -5.00 3.30
CA ILE A 99 5.40 -3.78 3.40
C ILE A 99 5.71 -3.06 4.72
N LYS A 100 5.72 -3.79 5.85
CA LYS A 100 6.07 -3.23 7.16
C LYS A 100 7.49 -2.67 7.19
N ALA A 101 8.46 -3.38 6.62
CA ALA A 101 9.83 -2.90 6.52
C ALA A 101 9.92 -1.57 5.73
N GLY A 102 9.14 -1.44 4.66
CA GLY A 102 9.02 -0.18 3.91
C GLY A 102 8.42 0.95 4.74
N ILE A 103 7.32 0.67 5.45
CA ILE A 103 6.66 1.63 6.35
C ILE A 103 7.63 2.11 7.43
N ASP A 104 8.35 1.19 8.08
CA ASP A 104 9.31 1.51 9.13
C ASP A 104 10.50 2.30 8.59
N TYR A 105 10.94 1.99 7.36
CA TYR A 105 11.93 2.80 6.67
C TYR A 105 11.45 4.24 6.47
N ALA A 106 10.22 4.46 5.98
CA ALA A 106 9.68 5.81 5.81
C ALA A 106 9.57 6.57 7.14
N LYS A 107 9.04 5.92 8.19
CA LYS A 107 8.99 6.48 9.56
C LYS A 107 10.38 6.88 10.05
N SER A 108 11.40 6.05 9.80
CA SER A 108 12.79 6.35 10.18
C SER A 108 13.39 7.57 9.47
N LYS A 109 12.79 8.01 8.34
CA LYS A 109 13.17 9.21 7.59
C LYS A 109 12.31 10.43 7.92
N GLY A 110 11.39 10.32 8.89
CA GLY A 110 10.56 11.43 9.35
C GLY A 110 9.27 11.61 8.57
N TYR A 111 8.80 10.57 7.87
CA TYR A 111 7.48 10.53 7.25
C TYR A 111 6.42 9.93 8.19
#